data_AF-A0A7S3M1I9-F1
#
_entry.id   AF-A0A7S3M1I9-F1
#
_cell.length_a   1.000
_cell.length_b   1.000
_cell.length_c   1.000
_cell.angle_alpha   90.00
_cell.angle_beta   90.00
_cell.angle_gamma   90.00
#
_symmetry.space_group_name_H-M   'P 1'
#
loop_
_entity.id
_entity.type
_entity.pdbx_description
1 polymer ?
#
loop_
_entity_poly.entity_id
_entity_poly.type
_entity_poly.pdbx_seq_one_letter_code
_entity_poly.pdbx_strand_id
1 'polypeptide(L)'
;VLLSLRMSEPTAEISKNALKKQLKAEEAAKKKAEKEAEKAAQKAAEPPKEAKLGADEAEELDPTQYYENRLKMINSFQSEGETAFPHKFHASQRVSEYVRTYGPLPEGAQLEGESVSITGRILSKRGQGKLMFYDLHAEGQKVQIMSDLSRYEGGEEAFREIHTLIKRGDIVGVVGTPGKSKKGELSIFPTSIKLLSPCFHMLPK
;
A
#
# COMPACT_ATOMS: atom_id res chain seq x y z
N VAL A 1 0.04 -71.22 -32.85
CA VAL A 1 0.94 -70.75 -33.93
C VAL A 1 1.44 -69.37 -33.48
N LEU A 2 2.51 -69.31 -32.67
CA LEU A 2 3.94 -69.28 -33.03
C LEU A 2 4.41 -67.92 -33.59
N LEU A 3 5.38 -67.33 -32.87
CA LEU A 3 6.42 -66.37 -33.28
C LEU A 3 5.95 -64.95 -33.65
N SER A 4 6.71 -63.87 -33.47
CA SER A 4 7.99 -63.58 -32.81
C SER A 4 8.27 -62.09 -33.08
N LEU A 5 8.91 -61.41 -32.13
CA LEU A 5 9.74 -60.20 -32.30
C LEU A 5 10.22 -59.93 -33.75
N ARG A 6 10.11 -58.67 -34.19
CA ARG A 6 11.28 -57.84 -34.48
C ARG A 6 10.96 -56.34 -34.60
N MET A 7 11.63 -55.60 -33.72
CA MET A 7 11.83 -54.16 -33.73
C MET A 7 12.51 -53.72 -35.03
N SER A 8 12.07 -52.60 -35.62
CA SER A 8 12.92 -51.76 -36.47
C SER A 8 12.29 -50.37 -36.64
N GLU A 9 12.28 -49.58 -35.57
CA GLU A 9 12.34 -48.13 -35.74
C GLU A 9 13.74 -47.79 -36.26
N PRO A 10 13.89 -46.87 -37.23
CA PRO A 10 15.20 -46.44 -37.65
C PRO A 10 15.80 -45.63 -36.51
N THR A 11 16.56 -46.29 -35.64
CA THR A 11 17.54 -45.64 -34.78
C THR A 11 18.53 -44.96 -35.71
N ALA A 12 18.29 -43.68 -36.02
CA ALA A 12 19.35 -42.78 -36.39
C ALA A 12 20.37 -42.88 -35.25
N GLU A 13 21.49 -43.56 -35.50
CA GLU A 13 22.60 -43.59 -34.57
C GLU A 13 23.08 -42.16 -34.41
N ILE A 14 22.53 -41.48 -33.41
CA ILE A 14 22.97 -40.15 -33.00
C ILE A 14 24.44 -40.34 -32.65
N SER A 15 25.32 -39.77 -33.49
CA SER A 15 26.76 -39.81 -33.30
C SER A 15 27.09 -39.54 -31.84
N LYS A 16 28.07 -40.27 -31.28
CA LYS A 16 28.53 -40.11 -29.89
C LYS A 16 28.78 -38.64 -29.52
N ASN A 17 29.12 -37.80 -30.49
CA ASN A 17 29.29 -36.35 -30.34
C ASN A 17 27.97 -35.57 -30.24
N ALA A 18 26.93 -35.96 -30.98
CA ALA A 18 25.61 -35.34 -30.92
C ALA A 18 24.88 -35.68 -29.61
N LEU A 19 25.00 -36.92 -29.12
CA LEU A 19 24.46 -37.33 -27.81
C LEU A 19 25.17 -36.58 -26.67
N LYS A 20 26.50 -36.43 -26.75
CA LYS A 20 27.30 -35.63 -25.80
C LYS A 20 26.93 -34.14 -25.81
N LYS A 21 26.52 -33.60 -26.96
CA LYS A 21 26.07 -32.20 -27.09
C LYS A 21 24.68 -31.99 -26.48
N GLN A 22 23.76 -32.93 -26.67
CA GLN A 22 22.42 -32.90 -26.06
C GLN A 22 22.48 -33.03 -24.54
N LEU A 23 23.24 -33.99 -24.01
CA LEU A 23 23.40 -34.16 -22.56
C LEU A 23 24.02 -32.91 -21.90
N LYS A 24 24.99 -32.26 -22.55
CA LYS A 24 25.55 -30.98 -22.08
C LYS A 24 24.54 -29.83 -22.13
N ALA A 25 23.67 -29.79 -23.14
CA ALA A 25 22.64 -28.76 -23.27
C ALA A 25 21.54 -28.94 -22.20
N GLU A 26 21.13 -30.17 -21.91
CA GLU A 26 20.19 -30.49 -20.83
C GLU A 26 20.78 -30.21 -19.46
N GLU A 27 22.05 -30.56 -19.22
CA GLU A 27 22.73 -30.25 -17.96
C GLU A 27 22.88 -28.73 -17.75
N ALA A 28 23.17 -27.97 -18.83
CA ALA A 28 23.20 -26.52 -18.79
C ALA A 28 21.81 -25.91 -18.54
N ALA A 29 20.75 -26.47 -19.14
CA ALA A 29 19.37 -26.03 -18.94
C ALA A 29 18.89 -26.33 -17.51
N LYS A 30 19.21 -27.52 -16.95
CA LYS A 30 18.91 -27.88 -15.57
C LYS A 30 19.65 -26.98 -14.58
N LYS A 31 20.95 -26.73 -14.78
CA LYS A 31 21.72 -25.79 -13.95
C LYS A 31 21.20 -24.36 -14.03
N LYS A 32 20.65 -23.95 -15.18
CA LYS A 32 20.02 -22.63 -15.34
C LYS A 32 18.67 -22.57 -14.61
N ALA A 33 17.84 -23.58 -14.76
CA ALA A 33 16.54 -23.69 -14.09
C ALA A 33 16.69 -23.80 -12.56
N GLU A 34 17.65 -24.57 -12.06
CA GLU A 34 17.98 -24.67 -10.63
C GLU A 34 18.45 -23.33 -10.07
N LYS A 35 19.33 -22.61 -10.79
CA LYS A 35 19.77 -21.26 -10.40
C LYS A 35 18.64 -20.23 -10.46
N GLU A 36 17.71 -20.34 -11.39
CA GLU A 36 16.54 -19.47 -11.49
C GLU A 36 15.53 -19.77 -10.37
N ALA A 37 15.31 -21.05 -10.04
CA ALA A 37 14.47 -21.48 -8.93
C ALA A 37 15.08 -21.09 -7.57
N GLU A 38 16.40 -21.22 -7.40
CA GLU A 38 17.10 -20.81 -6.18
C GLU A 38 17.07 -19.28 -6.00
N LYS A 39 17.22 -18.51 -7.09
CA LYS A 39 17.02 -17.05 -7.07
C LYS A 39 15.57 -16.67 -6.77
N ALA A 40 14.58 -17.39 -7.30
CA ALA A 40 13.17 -17.14 -7.01
C ALA A 40 12.83 -17.48 -5.55
N ALA A 41 13.39 -18.57 -5.02
CA ALA A 41 13.24 -18.96 -3.62
C ALA A 41 13.94 -17.98 -2.65
N GLN A 42 15.14 -17.50 -3.00
CA GLN A 42 15.82 -16.45 -2.23
C GLN A 42 15.04 -15.14 -2.23
N LYS A 43 14.44 -14.77 -3.37
CA LYS A 43 13.60 -13.57 -3.48
C LYS A 43 12.23 -13.69 -2.78
N ALA A 44 11.76 -14.91 -2.54
CA ALA A 44 10.56 -15.22 -1.75
C ALA A 44 10.86 -15.44 -0.26
N ALA A 45 12.11 -15.75 0.11
CA ALA A 45 12.58 -15.93 1.48
C ALA A 45 13.21 -14.67 2.08
N GLU A 46 13.44 -13.62 1.28
CA GLU A 46 13.68 -12.29 1.82
C GLU A 46 12.41 -11.84 2.55
N PRO A 47 12.48 -11.48 3.85
CA PRO A 47 11.36 -10.84 4.51
C PRO A 47 10.98 -9.60 3.69
N PRO A 48 9.68 -9.30 3.53
CA PRO A 48 9.26 -8.13 2.78
C PRO A 48 10.04 -6.94 3.32
N LYS A 49 10.83 -6.29 2.46
CA LYS A 49 11.42 -4.99 2.79
C LYS A 49 10.28 -4.17 3.36
N GLU A 50 10.39 -3.77 4.63
CA GLU A 50 9.40 -2.93 5.27
C GLU A 50 9.12 -1.76 4.34
N ALA A 51 7.93 -1.73 3.74
CA ALA A 51 7.52 -0.61 2.91
C ALA A 51 7.59 0.63 3.78
N LYS A 52 8.36 1.65 3.34
CA LYS A 52 8.46 2.89 4.11
C LYS A 52 7.08 3.55 4.13
N LEU A 53 6.40 3.49 5.28
CA LEU A 53 5.03 3.98 5.47
C LEU A 53 4.80 5.44 5.05
N GLY A 54 5.85 6.27 4.94
CA GLY A 54 5.74 7.66 4.51
C GLY A 54 6.62 8.10 3.35
N ALA A 55 7.15 7.17 2.56
CA ALA A 55 7.53 7.50 1.19
C ALA A 55 6.28 7.38 0.31
N ASP A 56 5.89 8.46 -0.36
CA ASP A 56 5.06 8.32 -1.55
C ASP A 56 5.95 7.74 -2.65
N GLU A 57 6.23 6.43 -2.57
CA GLU A 57 6.91 5.65 -3.63
C GLU A 57 6.18 5.79 -4.98
N ALA A 58 4.92 6.24 -4.92
CA ALA A 58 4.13 6.72 -6.04
C ALA A 58 4.81 7.82 -6.88
N GLU A 59 5.62 8.70 -6.30
CA GLU A 59 6.19 9.85 -7.02
C GLU A 59 7.37 9.50 -7.95
N GLU A 60 7.90 8.27 -7.83
CA GLU A 60 8.97 7.71 -8.67
C GLU A 60 8.45 6.77 -9.76
N LEU A 61 7.17 6.38 -9.70
CA LEU A 61 6.56 5.47 -10.67
C LEU A 61 6.14 6.20 -11.96
N ASP A 62 6.01 5.44 -13.06
CA ASP A 62 5.33 5.94 -14.25
C ASP A 62 3.83 6.16 -13.95
N PRO A 63 3.20 7.26 -14.42
CA PRO A 63 1.77 7.52 -14.18
C PRO A 63 0.84 6.35 -14.56
N THR A 64 1.16 5.61 -15.62
CA THR A 64 0.39 4.44 -16.07
C THR A 64 0.51 3.32 -15.06
N GLN A 65 1.72 3.05 -14.58
CA GLN A 65 1.98 2.00 -13.60
C GLN A 65 1.29 2.31 -12.26
N TYR A 66 1.24 3.57 -11.85
CA TYR A 66 0.49 3.97 -10.66
C TYR A 66 -1.01 3.70 -10.81
N TYR A 67 -1.58 4.09 -11.94
CA TYR A 67 -2.98 3.83 -12.24
C TYR A 67 -3.30 2.33 -12.20
N GLU A 68 -2.47 1.49 -12.81
CA GLU A 68 -2.62 0.03 -12.75
C GLU A 68 -2.53 -0.52 -11.33
N ASN A 69 -1.60 -0.01 -10.51
CA ASN A 69 -1.47 -0.42 -9.12
C ASN A 69 -2.70 -0.02 -8.28
N ARG A 70 -3.29 1.15 -8.53
CA ARG A 70 -4.54 1.56 -7.89
C ARG A 70 -5.71 0.68 -8.34
N LEU A 71 -5.81 0.32 -9.62
CA LEU A 71 -6.82 -0.63 -10.09
C LEU A 71 -6.67 -2.02 -9.46
N LYS A 72 -5.44 -2.54 -9.36
CA LYS A 72 -5.15 -3.83 -8.71
C LYS A 72 -5.61 -3.82 -7.25
N MET A 73 -5.34 -2.72 -6.54
CA MET A 73 -5.84 -2.52 -5.17
C MET A 73 -7.37 -2.57 -5.14
N ILE A 74 -8.09 -1.85 -6.01
CA ILE A 74 -9.58 -1.93 -6.02
C ILE A 74 -10.08 -3.36 -6.24
N ASN A 75 -9.46 -4.09 -7.16
CA ASN A 75 -9.83 -5.47 -7.46
C ASN A 75 -9.58 -6.40 -6.27
N SER A 76 -8.52 -6.17 -5.47
CA SER A 76 -8.27 -6.97 -4.27
C SER A 76 -9.37 -6.77 -3.23
N PHE A 77 -9.77 -5.52 -2.96
CA PHE A 77 -10.92 -5.23 -2.07
C PHE A 77 -12.18 -5.97 -2.53
N GLN A 78 -12.51 -5.91 -3.83
CA GLN A 78 -13.69 -6.60 -4.37
C GLN A 78 -13.61 -8.13 -4.22
N SER A 79 -12.42 -8.71 -4.41
CA SER A 79 -12.23 -10.16 -4.27
C SER A 79 -12.37 -10.66 -2.83
N GLU A 80 -12.06 -9.79 -1.85
CA GLU A 80 -12.21 -10.05 -0.42
C GLU A 80 -13.62 -9.75 0.08
N GLY A 81 -14.53 -9.30 -0.80
CA GLY A 81 -15.89 -8.89 -0.44
C GLY A 81 -15.98 -7.52 0.23
N GLU A 82 -14.88 -6.76 0.22
CA GLU A 82 -14.81 -5.40 0.73
C GLU A 82 -14.99 -4.35 -0.37
N THR A 83 -15.15 -3.09 0.03
CA THR A 83 -15.26 -1.96 -0.90
C THR A 83 -14.32 -0.84 -0.53
N ALA A 84 -13.54 -0.38 -1.52
CA ALA A 84 -12.76 0.85 -1.42
C ALA A 84 -13.63 2.13 -1.46
N PHE A 85 -14.94 1.97 -1.71
CA PHE A 85 -15.94 3.04 -1.80
C PHE A 85 -17.04 2.78 -0.77
N PRO A 86 -16.83 3.09 0.52
CA PRO A 86 -17.86 2.94 1.52
C PRO A 86 -19.07 3.83 1.22
N HIS A 87 -20.28 3.29 1.39
CA HIS A 87 -21.53 4.01 1.11
C HIS A 87 -21.76 5.25 1.98
N LYS A 88 -21.28 5.22 3.24
CA LYS A 88 -21.52 6.30 4.19
C LYS A 88 -20.36 6.43 5.17
N PHE A 89 -19.99 7.68 5.43
CA PHE A 89 -19.17 8.10 6.55
C PHE A 89 -19.87 9.27 7.23
N HIS A 90 -20.02 9.22 8.55
CA HIS A 90 -20.65 10.30 9.31
C HIS A 90 -19.59 11.23 9.88
N ALA A 91 -19.44 12.40 9.25
CA ALA A 91 -18.65 13.49 9.79
C ALA A 91 -19.46 14.25 10.83
N SER A 92 -18.88 14.51 12.01
CA SER A 92 -19.53 15.25 13.10
C SER A 92 -19.62 16.74 12.79
N GLN A 93 -18.67 17.26 11.99
CA GLN A 93 -18.59 18.67 11.64
C GLN A 93 -17.84 18.89 10.33
N ARG A 94 -17.99 20.08 9.77
CA ARG A 94 -17.23 20.52 8.60
C ARG A 94 -15.81 20.93 8.98
N VAL A 95 -14.90 20.91 8.01
CA VAL A 95 -13.50 21.31 8.25
C VAL A 95 -13.42 22.81 8.54
N SER A 96 -14.20 23.66 7.87
CA SER A 96 -14.29 25.09 8.21
C SER A 96 -14.74 25.34 9.65
N GLU A 97 -15.68 24.55 10.16
CA GLU A 97 -16.14 24.62 11.55
C GLU A 97 -15.07 24.12 12.51
N TYR A 98 -14.38 23.03 12.17
CA TYR A 98 -13.23 22.52 12.94
C TYR A 98 -12.13 23.58 13.09
N VAL A 99 -11.75 24.26 12.01
CA VAL A 99 -10.75 25.33 12.06
C VAL A 99 -11.24 26.50 12.92
N ARG A 100 -12.52 26.89 12.80
CA ARG A 100 -13.08 27.98 13.61
C ARG A 100 -13.09 27.64 15.11
N THR A 101 -13.51 26.43 15.47
CA THR A 101 -13.68 26.01 16.86
C THR A 101 -12.34 25.74 17.55
N TYR A 102 -11.43 25.02 16.90
CA TYR A 102 -10.18 24.56 17.53
C TYR A 102 -8.94 25.36 17.10
N GLY A 103 -9.06 26.22 16.08
CA GLY A 103 -7.99 27.13 15.65
C GLY A 103 -7.43 28.03 16.76
N PRO A 104 -8.23 28.52 17.73
CA PRO A 104 -7.73 29.33 18.85
C PRO A 104 -7.03 28.55 19.98
N LEU A 105 -6.92 27.22 19.91
CA LEU A 105 -6.27 26.43 20.97
C LEU A 105 -4.79 26.83 21.18
N PRO A 106 -4.23 26.68 22.39
CA PRO A 106 -2.81 26.90 22.63
C PRO A 106 -1.94 25.82 21.95
N GLU A 107 -0.67 26.12 21.73
CA GLU A 107 0.28 25.18 21.13
C GLU A 107 0.45 23.94 22.02
N GLY A 108 0.51 22.76 21.41
CA GLY A 108 0.59 21.48 22.13
C GLY A 108 -0.67 21.09 22.90
N ALA A 109 -1.74 21.87 22.84
CA ALA A 109 -3.01 21.52 23.47
C ALA A 109 -3.69 20.37 22.75
N GLN A 110 -4.28 19.45 23.51
CA GLN A 110 -5.10 18.37 22.99
C GLN A 110 -6.30 18.22 23.92
N LEU A 111 -7.50 18.20 23.33
CA LEU A 111 -8.75 18.12 24.10
C LEU A 111 -9.09 16.67 24.39
N GLU A 112 -8.31 16.05 25.28
CA GLU A 112 -8.55 14.68 25.72
C GLU A 112 -9.99 14.52 26.25
N GLY A 113 -10.70 13.49 25.77
CA GLY A 113 -12.13 13.28 26.05
C GLY A 113 -13.07 13.82 24.97
N GLU A 114 -12.59 14.66 24.06
CA GLU A 114 -13.34 15.08 22.87
C GLU A 114 -12.93 14.24 21.65
N SER A 115 -13.93 13.78 20.90
CA SER A 115 -13.75 13.01 19.67
C SER A 115 -14.63 13.60 18.59
N VAL A 116 -14.02 13.90 17.45
CA VAL A 116 -14.69 14.49 16.30
C VAL A 116 -14.32 13.74 15.04
N SER A 117 -15.19 13.81 14.04
CA SER A 117 -14.96 13.22 12.73
C SER A 117 -15.04 14.24 11.62
N ILE A 118 -14.00 14.29 10.79
CA ILE A 118 -13.88 15.19 9.65
C ILE A 118 -13.50 14.41 8.40
N THR A 119 -13.77 14.98 7.23
CA THR A 119 -13.44 14.39 5.92
C THR A 119 -12.71 15.38 5.05
N GLY A 120 -11.80 14.90 4.20
CA GLY A 120 -11.12 15.75 3.24
C GLY A 120 -10.19 14.99 2.32
N ARG A 121 -9.53 15.72 1.42
CA ARG A 121 -8.56 15.18 0.47
C ARG A 121 -7.16 15.29 1.05
N ILE A 122 -6.39 14.20 0.97
CA ILE A 122 -4.97 14.20 1.33
C ILE A 122 -4.18 14.86 0.21
N LEU A 123 -3.43 15.93 0.51
CA LEU A 123 -2.52 16.57 -0.46
C LEU A 123 -1.05 16.29 -0.19
N SER A 124 -0.72 15.86 1.03
CA SER A 124 0.64 15.54 1.45
C SER A 124 0.58 14.35 2.39
N LYS A 125 1.55 13.45 2.24
CA LYS A 125 1.77 12.29 3.11
C LYS A 125 3.26 12.24 3.44
N ARG A 126 3.58 12.21 4.73
CA ARG A 126 4.96 12.11 5.21
C ARG A 126 4.99 11.37 6.54
N GLY A 127 6.12 10.76 6.89
CA GLY A 127 6.27 10.08 8.17
C GLY A 127 7.11 8.82 8.06
N GLN A 128 7.31 8.15 9.18
CA GLN A 128 8.09 6.93 9.22
C GLN A 128 7.73 6.11 10.47
N GLY A 129 7.66 4.79 10.30
CA GLY A 129 7.47 3.85 11.40
C GLY A 129 6.14 4.10 12.11
N LYS A 130 6.22 4.64 13.34
CA LYS A 130 5.09 4.77 14.27
C LYS A 130 4.37 6.11 14.20
N LEU A 131 4.83 7.04 13.37
CA LEU A 131 4.29 8.39 13.30
C LEU A 131 4.13 8.84 11.85
N MET A 132 2.89 9.19 11.50
CA MET A 132 2.47 9.57 10.16
C MET A 132 1.78 10.94 10.19
N PHE A 133 2.10 11.77 9.22
CA PHE A 133 1.54 13.10 9.05
C PHE A 133 0.89 13.22 7.67
N TYR A 134 -0.28 13.85 7.64
CA TYR A 134 -0.97 14.18 6.41
C TYR A 134 -1.44 15.62 6.44
N ASP A 135 -1.46 16.26 5.27
CA ASP A 135 -2.21 17.50 5.08
C ASP A 135 -3.58 17.17 4.48
N LEU A 136 -4.63 17.34 5.28
CA LEU A 136 -6.02 17.16 4.88
C LEU A 136 -6.61 18.51 4.46
N HIS A 137 -7.12 18.57 3.23
CA HIS A 137 -7.72 19.76 2.66
C HIS A 137 -9.21 19.54 2.39
N ALA A 138 -10.03 20.49 2.83
CA ALA A 138 -11.44 20.58 2.46
C ALA A 138 -11.91 22.03 2.64
N GLU A 139 -12.87 22.48 1.81
CA GLU A 139 -13.49 23.81 1.96
C GLU A 139 -12.47 24.98 1.96
N GLY A 140 -11.35 24.83 1.24
CA GLY A 140 -10.26 25.82 1.20
C GLY A 140 -9.43 25.89 2.48
N GLN A 141 -9.70 25.04 3.47
CA GLN A 141 -8.97 24.95 4.73
C GLN A 141 -7.99 23.78 4.73
N LYS A 142 -6.95 23.89 5.56
CA LYS A 142 -5.97 22.83 5.82
C LYS A 142 -5.99 22.43 7.28
N VAL A 143 -6.04 21.13 7.55
CA VAL A 143 -5.87 20.54 8.88
C VAL A 143 -4.81 19.45 8.79
N GLN A 144 -3.87 19.44 9.72
CA GLN A 144 -2.88 18.37 9.81
C GLN A 144 -3.52 17.13 10.45
N ILE A 145 -3.25 15.94 9.91
CA ILE A 145 -3.49 14.68 10.63
C ILE A 145 -2.15 14.26 11.22
N MET A 146 -2.10 14.00 12.53
CA MET A 146 -0.91 13.48 13.21
C MET A 146 -1.22 12.11 13.82
N SER A 147 -1.05 11.06 13.02
CA SER A 147 -1.37 9.68 13.37
C SER A 147 -0.19 9.02 14.08
N ASP A 148 -0.39 8.65 15.35
CA ASP A 148 0.60 7.96 16.18
C ASP A 148 0.09 6.55 16.49
N LEU A 149 0.96 5.55 16.29
CA LEU A 149 0.65 4.15 16.54
C LEU A 149 0.12 3.89 17.97
N SER A 150 0.65 4.57 18.97
CA SER A 150 0.26 4.38 20.37
C SER A 150 -1.21 4.73 20.66
N ARG A 151 -1.84 5.51 19.78
CA ARG A 151 -3.22 6.00 19.91
C ARG A 151 -4.17 5.41 18.86
N TYR A 152 -3.61 4.64 17.93
CA TYR A 152 -4.38 4.10 16.81
C TYR A 152 -5.16 2.87 17.24
N GLU A 153 -6.46 2.87 16.95
CA GLU A 153 -7.34 1.76 17.24
C GLU A 153 -7.02 0.56 16.33
N GLY A 154 -7.04 -0.65 16.88
CA GLY A 154 -6.64 -1.87 16.16
C GLY A 154 -5.13 -2.13 16.16
N GLY A 155 -4.33 -1.26 16.78
CA GLY A 155 -2.90 -1.49 17.00
C GLY A 155 -2.04 -1.44 15.73
N GLU A 156 -0.92 -2.16 15.76
CA GLU A 156 0.13 -2.02 14.73
C GLU A 156 -0.27 -2.52 13.35
N GLU A 157 -1.03 -3.59 13.26
CA GLU A 157 -1.48 -4.14 11.99
C GLU A 157 -2.43 -3.17 11.28
N ALA A 158 -3.48 -2.71 11.98
CA ALA A 158 -4.44 -1.75 11.44
C ALA A 158 -3.78 -0.42 11.06
N PHE A 159 -2.82 0.06 11.86
CA PHE A 159 -2.04 1.26 11.56
C PHE A 159 -1.18 1.11 10.30
N ARG A 160 -0.49 -0.02 10.15
CA ARG A 160 0.35 -0.30 8.98
C ARG A 160 -0.50 -0.44 7.72
N GLU A 161 -1.62 -1.14 7.81
CA GLU A 161 -2.53 -1.39 6.70
C GLU A 161 -3.09 -0.09 6.12
N ILE A 162 -3.75 0.73 6.95
CA ILE A 162 -4.39 1.97 6.51
C ILE A 162 -3.37 2.98 5.97
N HIS A 163 -2.19 3.08 6.57
CA HIS A 163 -1.16 4.00 6.12
C HIS A 163 -0.40 3.49 4.90
N THR A 164 -0.40 2.18 4.62
CA THR A 164 0.08 1.64 3.34
C THR A 164 -0.94 1.90 2.22
N LEU A 165 -2.23 1.80 2.55
CA LEU A 165 -3.36 1.95 1.64
C LEU A 165 -3.51 3.40 1.12
N ILE A 166 -3.48 4.37 2.02
CA ILE A 166 -3.70 5.80 1.70
C ILE A 166 -2.55 6.35 0.87
N LYS A 167 -2.88 7.05 -0.20
CA LYS A 167 -1.96 7.79 -1.09
C LYS A 167 -2.35 9.26 -1.17
N ARG A 168 -1.41 10.10 -1.62
CA ARG A 168 -1.70 11.48 -2.01
C ARG A 168 -2.82 11.53 -3.04
N GLY A 169 -3.79 12.41 -2.81
CA GLY A 169 -4.99 12.58 -3.61
C GLY A 169 -6.22 11.85 -3.09
N ASP A 170 -6.08 10.88 -2.18
CA ASP A 170 -7.22 10.12 -1.65
C ASP A 170 -8.15 11.00 -0.79
N ILE A 171 -9.45 10.70 -0.83
CA ILE A 171 -10.43 11.26 0.10
C ILE A 171 -10.54 10.31 1.29
N VAL A 172 -10.36 10.85 2.49
CA VAL A 172 -10.39 10.08 3.74
C VAL A 172 -11.36 10.69 4.73
N GLY A 173 -11.89 9.85 5.60
CA GLY A 173 -12.58 10.22 6.83
C GLY A 173 -11.67 9.94 8.01
N VAL A 174 -11.65 10.85 8.97
CA VAL A 174 -10.76 10.80 10.13
C VAL A 174 -11.61 10.94 11.37
N VAL A 175 -11.44 10.06 12.33
CA VAL A 175 -12.03 10.17 13.68
C VAL A 175 -10.89 10.32 14.66
N GLY A 176 -10.96 11.33 15.52
CA GLY A 176 -9.88 11.59 16.45
C GLY A 176 -10.11 12.78 17.36
N THR A 177 -9.09 13.04 18.17
CA THR A 177 -9.11 14.14 19.13
C THR A 177 -8.60 15.42 18.50
N PRO A 178 -9.31 16.56 18.69
CA PRO A 178 -8.83 17.85 18.22
C PRO A 178 -7.69 18.40 19.09
N GLY A 179 -6.77 19.14 18.45
CA GLY A 179 -5.72 19.86 19.17
C GLY A 179 -4.74 20.59 18.26
N LYS A 180 -3.60 20.95 18.81
CA LYS A 180 -2.48 21.55 18.08
C LYS A 180 -1.20 20.78 18.34
N SER A 181 -0.40 20.64 17.29
CA SER A 181 0.97 20.13 17.45
C SER A 181 1.80 21.08 18.32
N LYS A 182 2.94 20.57 18.82
CA LYS A 182 3.94 21.40 19.54
C LYS A 182 4.54 22.52 18.69
N LYS A 183 4.34 22.49 17.37
CA LYS A 183 4.77 23.52 16.43
C LYS A 183 3.68 24.56 16.14
N GLY A 184 2.55 24.49 16.86
CA GLY A 184 1.41 25.42 16.71
C GLY A 184 0.48 25.14 15.53
N GLU A 185 0.76 24.12 14.71
CA GLU A 185 -0.13 23.72 13.60
C GLU A 185 -1.38 23.01 14.14
N LEU A 186 -2.56 23.38 13.62
CA LEU A 186 -3.84 22.76 13.96
C LEU A 186 -3.89 21.31 13.44
N SER A 187 -4.10 20.38 14.36
CA SER A 187 -3.98 18.95 14.10
C SER A 187 -5.14 18.15 14.68
N ILE A 188 -5.58 17.12 13.94
CA ILE A 188 -6.38 16.03 14.49
C ILE A 188 -5.47 14.83 14.79
N PHE A 189 -5.63 14.26 15.99
CA PHE A 189 -4.92 13.05 16.42
C PHE A 189 -5.88 11.86 16.25
N PRO A 190 -5.75 11.10 15.15
CA PRO A 190 -6.71 10.08 14.80
C PRO A 190 -6.63 8.87 15.73
N THR A 191 -7.78 8.35 16.12
CA THR A 191 -7.92 6.97 16.60
C THR A 191 -8.20 6.04 15.43
N SER A 192 -8.89 6.52 14.38
CA SER A 192 -9.11 5.78 13.14
C SER A 192 -9.12 6.69 11.92
N ILE A 193 -8.67 6.13 10.80
CA ILE A 193 -8.77 6.73 9.47
C ILE A 193 -9.44 5.72 8.55
N LYS A 194 -10.32 6.21 7.68
CA LYS A 194 -11.01 5.39 6.69
C LYS A 194 -10.83 5.99 5.30
N LEU A 195 -10.41 5.17 4.35
CA LEU A 195 -10.43 5.53 2.94
C LEU A 195 -11.89 5.63 2.46
N LEU A 196 -12.27 6.76 1.87
CA LEU A 196 -13.63 7.00 1.38
C LEU A 196 -13.71 6.98 -0.15
N SER A 197 -12.69 7.51 -0.81
CA SER A 197 -12.56 7.45 -2.26
C SER A 197 -11.08 7.51 -2.65
N PRO A 198 -10.52 6.43 -3.21
CA PRO A 198 -9.18 6.44 -3.74
C PRO A 198 -9.04 7.35 -4.96
N CYS A 199 -7.87 7.98 -5.09
CA CYS A 199 -7.41 8.65 -6.28
C CYS A 199 -6.67 7.65 -7.17
N PHE A 200 -6.97 7.67 -8.46
CA PHE A 200 -6.43 6.75 -9.46
C PHE A 200 -5.19 7.29 -10.16
N HIS A 201 -5.02 8.61 -10.16
CA HIS A 201 -3.96 9.28 -10.91
C HIS A 201 -3.05 10.03 -9.97
N MET A 202 -1.78 10.15 -10.36
CA MET A 202 -0.85 11.02 -9.66
C MET A 202 -1.30 12.47 -9.81
N LEU A 203 -1.28 13.21 -8.69
CA LEU A 203 -1.50 14.65 -8.75
C LEU A 203 -0.28 15.34 -9.39
N PRO A 204 -0.48 16.45 -10.13
CA PRO A 204 0.63 17.24 -10.65
C PRO A 204 1.59 17.71 -9.54
N LYS A 205 2.85 17.89 -9.93
CA LYS A 205 3.89 18.50 -9.09
C LYS A 205 3.76 20.01 -9.09
#